data_AF-A0A4P6XIH3-F1
#
_entry.id   AF-A0A4P6XIH3-F1
#
_cell.length_a   1.000
_cell.length_b   1.000
_cell.length_c   1.000
_cell.angle_alpha   90.00
_cell.angle_beta   90.00
_cell.angle_gamma   90.00
#
_symmetry.space_group_name_H-M   'P 1'
#
loop_
_entity.id
_entity.type
_entity.pdbx_description
1 polymer ?
#
loop_
_entity_poly.entity_id
_entity_poly.type
_entity_poly.pdbx_seq_one_letter_code
_entity_poly.pdbx_strand_id
1 'polypeptide(L)'
;MKSKFLVLYPSAENIDLIIKKANLQHAKNGPFLAVIMLGSCLPTEMPATVPDAPTYFFGTLEQEGKFVDIGQNFTCVTSRSAFFKLECGLTLAFLNDTLPLEDESETNTKADVLFSYDWPYCIAAHQRLTLVGNRKVDEFVKQIQPRYHFAAGSEMGKVYEHSTVAWSPTRSYRFVSLAREGSGNKWFYAFGIDNGNEEVSSPDTNPFLEDLTKREREAEKEVPVENYRLQRLKSDEPSTKRVKVVAPSDCFFCLSNPKLESHMIVSIGQFSYLTVAKGPLTRPGRELDFSGHAIIIPIEHSPTLTSSVELEKEIEQYKQSLTDAFDEKGFDVIFYEIGRPENVHFHIQMVPVPKGLIGKMFERALDEKSRINNETFEYNSKLNFKKYSATDVERENILKRGNYVQFTVCADKTKVYYITALEEDKSLDLQFPRRVLAFLLRLPKRVRWDRCRQTTAQETSESQKFKQFYEKHDFTR
;
A
#
# COMPACT_ATOMS: atom_id res chain seq x y z
N MET A 1 1.19 -3.48 42.88
CA MET A 1 2.53 -3.51 42.25
C MET A 1 2.31 -3.85 40.79
N LYS A 2 2.85 -3.07 39.85
CA LYS A 2 2.58 -3.27 38.42
C LYS A 2 3.21 -4.56 37.93
N SER A 3 2.40 -5.39 37.28
CA SER A 3 2.86 -6.53 36.49
C SER A 3 3.61 -6.03 35.27
N LYS A 4 4.90 -6.38 35.13
CA LYS A 4 5.75 -5.90 34.04
C LYS A 4 5.80 -6.90 32.89
N PHE A 5 5.83 -6.38 31.66
CA PHE A 5 5.90 -7.15 30.43
C PHE A 5 6.94 -6.55 29.49
N LEU A 6 7.53 -7.40 28.64
CA LEU A 6 8.43 -6.99 27.57
C LEU A 6 7.89 -7.51 26.24
N VAL A 7 7.71 -6.63 25.27
CA VAL A 7 7.29 -6.98 23.90
C VAL A 7 8.41 -6.63 22.95
N LEU A 8 8.76 -7.57 22.07
CA LEU A 8 9.85 -7.50 21.10
C LEU A 8 9.29 -7.84 19.71
N TYR A 9 9.88 -7.30 18.65
CA TYR A 9 9.68 -7.83 17.29
C TYR A 9 11.03 -8.28 16.71
N PRO A 10 11.38 -9.56 16.86
CA PRO A 10 12.70 -10.05 16.48
C PRO A 10 12.86 -10.24 14.96
N SER A 11 14.12 -10.20 14.51
CA SER A 11 14.51 -10.77 13.22
C SER A 11 14.75 -12.27 13.37
N ALA A 12 14.30 -13.08 12.42
CA ALA A 12 14.44 -14.54 12.46
C ALA A 12 15.91 -14.99 12.49
N GLU A 13 16.82 -14.20 11.90
CA GLU A 13 18.26 -14.50 11.82
C GLU A 13 19.00 -14.31 13.16
N ASN A 14 18.42 -13.58 14.13
CA ASN A 14 19.11 -13.11 15.33
C ASN A 14 18.43 -13.53 16.65
N ILE A 15 17.62 -14.60 16.65
CA ILE A 15 16.77 -14.97 17.81
C ILE A 15 17.60 -15.18 19.08
N ASP A 16 18.72 -15.91 19.02
CA ASP A 16 19.59 -16.17 20.18
C ASP A 16 20.14 -14.88 20.81
N LEU A 17 20.61 -13.95 19.97
CA LEU A 17 21.09 -12.64 20.41
C LEU A 17 19.96 -11.81 21.04
N ILE A 18 18.75 -11.94 20.53
CA ILE A 18 17.59 -11.21 21.05
C ILE A 18 17.14 -11.78 22.39
N ILE A 19 17.19 -13.11 22.59
CA ILE A 19 16.95 -13.74 23.89
C ILE A 19 17.99 -13.25 24.91
N LYS A 20 19.28 -13.20 24.55
CA LYS A 20 20.32 -12.61 25.42
C LYS A 20 20.00 -11.17 25.83
N LYS A 21 19.55 -10.34 24.89
CA LYS A 21 19.11 -8.96 25.17
C LYS A 21 17.88 -8.94 26.07
N ALA A 22 16.91 -9.83 25.87
CA ALA A 22 15.71 -9.94 26.70
C ALA A 22 16.04 -10.32 28.15
N ASN A 23 16.95 -11.29 28.35
CA ASN A 23 17.47 -11.69 29.66
C ASN A 23 18.15 -10.52 30.38
N LEU A 24 18.99 -9.76 29.68
CA LEU A 24 19.63 -8.57 30.23
C LEU A 24 18.59 -7.50 30.65
N GLN A 25 17.53 -7.31 29.85
CA GLN A 25 16.43 -6.42 30.22
C GLN A 25 15.63 -6.95 31.40
N HIS A 26 15.42 -8.27 31.50
CA HIS A 26 14.74 -8.89 32.61
C HIS A 26 15.49 -8.65 33.93
N ALA A 27 16.81 -8.86 33.94
CA ALA A 27 17.65 -8.60 35.10
C ALA A 27 17.68 -7.11 35.50
N LYS A 28 17.74 -6.20 34.51
CA LYS A 28 17.90 -4.76 34.77
C LYS A 28 16.58 -4.05 35.10
N ASN A 29 15.53 -4.35 34.36
CA ASN A 29 14.28 -3.59 34.35
C ASN A 29 13.05 -4.41 34.76
N GLY A 30 13.20 -5.74 34.89
CA GLY A 30 12.16 -6.67 35.30
C GLY A 30 11.93 -6.71 36.83
N PRO A 31 11.59 -7.89 37.39
CA PRO A 31 11.29 -9.13 36.67
C PRO A 31 10.05 -8.95 35.79
N PHE A 32 10.11 -9.41 34.54
CA PHE A 32 8.97 -9.46 33.63
C PHE A 32 8.17 -10.74 33.85
N LEU A 33 6.84 -10.64 33.93
CA LEU A 33 5.96 -11.81 34.03
C LEU A 33 5.90 -12.61 32.73
N ALA A 34 5.98 -11.91 31.59
CA ALA A 34 6.07 -12.53 30.28
C ALA A 34 6.84 -11.64 29.31
N VAL A 35 7.55 -12.30 28.39
CA VAL A 35 8.16 -11.71 27.21
C VAL A 35 7.39 -12.17 25.98
N ILE A 36 7.08 -11.27 25.06
CA ILE A 36 6.33 -11.59 23.85
C ILE A 36 7.16 -11.21 22.63
N MET A 37 7.32 -12.13 21.69
CA MET A 37 7.92 -11.89 20.39
C MET A 37 6.81 -11.83 19.33
N LEU A 38 6.59 -10.64 18.78
CA LEU A 38 5.64 -10.41 17.70
C LEU A 38 6.16 -11.00 16.38
N GLY A 39 5.24 -11.22 15.43
CA GLY A 39 5.56 -11.86 14.16
C GLY A 39 5.51 -13.38 14.23
N SER A 40 5.84 -14.04 13.12
CA SER A 40 6.05 -15.49 13.07
C SER A 40 7.56 -15.73 13.07
N CYS A 41 8.08 -16.10 14.24
CA CYS A 41 9.52 -16.15 14.48
C CYS A 41 9.93 -17.57 14.88
N LEU A 42 9.48 -18.56 14.09
CA LEU A 42 9.98 -19.92 14.22
C LEU A 42 11.49 -19.91 13.97
N PRO A 43 12.31 -20.30 14.98
CA PRO A 43 13.73 -20.47 14.75
C PRO A 43 13.95 -21.62 13.77
N THR A 44 14.82 -21.44 12.77
CA THR A 44 15.28 -22.54 11.91
C THR A 44 16.05 -23.60 12.72
N GLU A 45 16.71 -23.18 13.80
CA GLU A 45 17.40 -24.01 14.78
C GLU A 45 17.04 -23.54 16.19
N MET A 46 16.95 -24.47 17.15
CA MET A 46 16.63 -24.13 18.54
C MET A 46 17.68 -23.16 19.11
N PRO A 47 17.25 -22.05 19.74
CA PRO A 47 18.19 -21.09 20.31
C PRO A 47 19.02 -21.72 21.42
N ALA A 48 20.33 -21.44 21.43
CA ALA A 48 21.24 -21.95 22.45
C ALA A 48 21.02 -21.29 23.81
N THR A 49 20.56 -20.03 23.82
CA THR A 49 20.27 -19.25 25.01
C THR A 49 18.86 -19.54 25.50
N VAL A 50 18.75 -19.93 26.78
CA VAL A 50 17.46 -20.14 27.45
C VAL A 50 16.89 -18.79 27.92
N PRO A 51 15.62 -18.48 27.65
CA PRO A 51 14.97 -17.29 28.21
C PRO A 51 14.86 -17.33 29.75
N ASP A 52 15.20 -16.23 30.41
CA ASP A 52 15.10 -16.11 31.88
C ASP A 52 13.65 -15.92 32.36
N ALA A 53 12.74 -15.56 31.45
CA ALA A 53 11.33 -15.33 31.73
C ALA A 53 10.43 -16.03 30.69
N PRO A 54 9.19 -16.41 31.05
CA PRO A 54 8.25 -17.04 30.12
C PRO A 54 8.10 -16.23 28.84
N THR A 55 8.49 -16.82 27.72
CA THR A 55 8.59 -16.16 26.41
C THR A 55 7.65 -16.83 25.41
N TYR A 56 6.76 -16.03 24.81
CA TYR A 56 5.73 -16.48 23.90
C TYR A 56 5.93 -15.89 22.50
N PHE A 57 5.68 -16.68 21.46
CA PHE A 57 5.79 -16.24 20.06
C PHE A 57 4.86 -17.05 19.15
N PHE A 58 4.46 -16.53 17.99
CA PHE A 58 3.63 -17.27 17.04
C PHE A 58 4.46 -18.21 16.15
N GLY A 59 3.92 -19.38 15.84
CA GLY A 59 4.52 -20.32 14.90
C GLY A 59 3.58 -21.45 14.51
N THR A 60 3.97 -22.21 13.49
CA THR A 60 3.28 -23.45 13.08
C THR A 60 4.14 -24.64 13.44
N LEU A 61 3.62 -25.55 14.27
CA LEU A 61 4.28 -26.78 14.68
C LEU A 61 3.39 -27.99 14.34
N GLU A 62 4.00 -29.17 14.21
CA GLU A 62 3.26 -30.42 14.00
C GLU A 62 2.57 -30.93 15.27
N GLN A 63 3.00 -30.43 16.44
CA GLN A 63 2.45 -30.82 17.75
C GLN A 63 1.09 -30.16 17.98
N GLU A 64 0.12 -30.93 18.46
CA GLU A 64 -1.23 -30.46 18.79
C GLU A 64 -1.24 -29.59 20.06
N GLY A 65 -2.14 -28.60 20.09
CA GLY A 65 -2.41 -27.75 21.24
C GLY A 65 -2.09 -26.27 21.00
N LYS A 66 -2.81 -25.36 21.68
CA LYS A 66 -2.73 -23.89 21.47
C LYS A 66 -1.41 -23.25 21.93
N PHE A 67 -0.81 -23.82 22.98
CA PHE A 67 0.44 -23.37 23.59
C PHE A 67 1.36 -24.58 23.72
N VAL A 68 2.45 -24.57 22.96
CA VAL A 68 3.37 -25.70 22.85
C VAL A 68 4.73 -25.28 23.37
N ASP A 69 5.15 -25.85 24.49
CA ASP A 69 6.48 -25.61 25.05
C ASP A 69 7.54 -26.33 24.21
N ILE A 70 8.41 -25.55 23.58
CA ILE A 70 9.51 -26.08 22.77
C ILE A 70 10.86 -26.00 23.49
N GLY A 71 10.90 -25.33 24.64
CA GLY A 71 12.06 -25.24 25.51
C GLY A 71 11.72 -24.61 26.85
N GLN A 72 12.68 -24.58 27.78
CA GLN A 72 12.49 -23.93 29.07
C GLN A 72 12.14 -22.44 28.86
N ASN A 73 11.02 -22.01 29.44
CA ASN A 73 10.48 -20.65 29.29
C ASN A 73 10.25 -20.21 27.83
N PHE A 74 10.10 -21.13 26.88
CA PHE A 74 9.95 -20.81 25.47
C PHE A 74 8.78 -21.57 24.84
N THR A 75 7.69 -20.85 24.63
CA THR A 75 6.38 -21.41 24.27
C THR A 75 5.91 -20.85 22.94
N CYS A 76 5.56 -21.75 22.01
CA CYS A 76 5.00 -21.41 20.72
C CYS A 76 3.47 -21.36 20.78
N VAL A 77 2.87 -20.31 20.22
CA VAL A 77 1.43 -20.15 20.05
C VAL A 77 1.06 -20.54 18.62
N THR A 78 0.32 -21.62 18.49
CA THR A 78 0.05 -22.31 17.20
C THR A 78 -1.38 -22.14 16.69
N SER A 79 -2.30 -21.68 17.56
CA SER A 79 -3.68 -21.40 17.20
C SER A 79 -3.87 -19.96 16.71
N ARG A 80 -4.82 -19.77 15.79
CA ARG A 80 -5.27 -18.44 15.35
C ARG A 80 -5.69 -17.54 16.50
N SER A 81 -6.40 -18.09 17.49
CA SER A 81 -6.85 -17.37 18.67
C SER A 81 -6.59 -18.19 19.92
N ALA A 82 -5.93 -17.59 20.91
CA ALA A 82 -5.61 -18.25 22.17
C ALA A 82 -5.65 -17.26 23.33
N PHE A 83 -6.16 -17.70 24.48
CA PHE A 83 -6.18 -16.94 25.71
C PHE A 83 -5.33 -17.63 26.77
N PHE A 84 -4.60 -16.84 27.55
CA PHE A 84 -3.77 -17.33 28.63
C PHE A 84 -3.95 -16.47 29.87
N LYS A 85 -4.50 -17.06 30.93
CA LYS A 85 -4.71 -16.37 32.21
C LYS A 85 -3.51 -16.61 33.12
N LEU A 86 -2.84 -15.53 33.48
CA LEU A 86 -1.70 -15.55 34.39
C LEU A 86 -2.17 -15.72 35.84
N GLU A 87 -1.28 -16.23 36.70
CA GLU A 87 -1.53 -16.39 38.14
C GLU A 87 -1.87 -15.06 38.83
N CYS A 88 -1.30 -13.95 38.33
CA CYS A 88 -1.63 -12.61 38.80
C CYS A 88 -3.06 -12.17 38.42
N GLY A 89 -3.81 -12.97 37.66
CA GLY A 89 -5.20 -12.70 37.27
C GLY A 89 -5.36 -11.99 35.93
N LEU A 90 -4.27 -11.46 35.34
CA LEU A 90 -4.29 -10.83 34.01
C LEU A 90 -4.49 -11.87 32.91
N THR A 91 -5.25 -11.50 31.88
CA THR A 91 -5.50 -12.37 30.73
C THR A 91 -4.78 -11.85 29.48
N LEU A 92 -3.92 -12.68 28.89
CA LEU A 92 -3.27 -12.43 27.61
C LEU A 92 -4.11 -13.06 26.49
N ALA A 93 -4.21 -12.37 25.35
CA ALA A 93 -4.85 -12.87 24.15
C ALA A 93 -3.88 -12.79 22.98
N PHE A 94 -3.92 -13.80 22.13
CA PHE A 94 -3.08 -13.93 20.95
C PHE A 94 -3.97 -14.09 19.73
N LEU A 95 -3.73 -13.32 18.67
CA LEU A 95 -4.49 -13.36 17.43
C LEU A 95 -3.56 -13.33 16.21
N ASN A 96 -3.54 -14.40 15.43
CA ASN A 96 -2.81 -14.44 14.15
C ASN A 96 -3.63 -15.14 13.07
N ASP A 97 -4.15 -14.34 12.13
CA ASP A 97 -5.03 -14.78 11.05
C ASP A 97 -4.38 -15.74 10.03
N THR A 98 -3.05 -15.92 10.10
CA THR A 98 -2.31 -16.88 9.26
C THR A 98 -2.29 -18.30 9.82
N LEU A 99 -2.64 -18.47 11.09
CA LEU A 99 -2.65 -19.77 11.77
C LEU A 99 -4.01 -20.47 11.62
N PRO A 100 -4.06 -21.80 11.75
CA PRO A 100 -5.30 -22.56 11.66
C PRO A 100 -6.31 -22.15 12.75
N LEU A 101 -7.59 -22.20 12.38
CA LEU A 101 -8.73 -22.09 13.30
C LEU A 101 -8.88 -23.43 14.04
N GLU A 102 -8.70 -23.44 15.36
CA GLU A 102 -9.14 -24.53 16.24
C GLU A 102 -10.51 -24.20 16.86
N ASP A 103 -11.23 -25.23 17.33
CA ASP A 103 -12.63 -25.15 17.76
C ASP A 103 -12.95 -23.95 18.69
N GLU A 104 -14.00 -23.21 18.32
CA GLU A 104 -14.48 -21.98 18.96
C GLU A 104 -15.12 -22.26 20.33
N SER A 105 -14.33 -22.35 21.41
CA SER A 105 -14.86 -22.50 22.77
C SER A 105 -14.70 -21.29 23.69
N GLU A 106 -13.84 -20.32 23.34
CA GLU A 106 -13.43 -19.22 24.25
C GLU A 106 -13.81 -17.81 23.75
N THR A 107 -14.86 -17.70 22.94
CA THR A 107 -15.24 -16.43 22.28
C THR A 107 -15.75 -15.35 23.24
N ASN A 108 -16.05 -15.64 24.52
CA ASN A 108 -16.68 -14.66 25.41
C ASN A 108 -15.77 -14.10 26.54
N THR A 109 -14.46 -14.29 26.43
CA THR A 109 -13.50 -13.92 27.48
C THR A 109 -12.88 -12.54 27.21
N LYS A 110 -12.98 -11.62 28.18
CA LYS A 110 -12.24 -10.35 28.15
C LYS A 110 -10.74 -10.61 28.33
N ALA A 111 -9.91 -9.84 27.64
CA ALA A 111 -8.46 -9.89 27.79
C ALA A 111 -7.91 -8.55 28.29
N ASP A 112 -6.76 -8.56 28.94
CA ASP A 112 -6.06 -7.34 29.39
C ASP A 112 -4.99 -6.90 28.39
N VAL A 113 -4.30 -7.85 27.76
CA VAL A 113 -3.30 -7.56 26.73
C VAL A 113 -3.56 -8.43 25.51
N LEU A 114 -3.65 -7.81 24.33
CA LEU A 114 -3.77 -8.48 23.05
C LEU A 114 -2.46 -8.37 22.27
N PHE A 115 -2.03 -9.47 21.67
CA PHE A 115 -0.93 -9.53 20.72
C PHE A 115 -1.46 -10.00 19.38
N SER A 116 -1.17 -9.26 18.33
CA SER A 116 -1.60 -9.63 16.98
C SER A 116 -0.53 -9.36 15.93
N TYR A 117 -0.70 -9.93 14.74
CA TYR A 117 0.10 -9.55 13.59
C TYR A 117 -0.45 -8.28 12.94
N ASP A 118 -1.70 -8.31 12.49
CA ASP A 118 -2.37 -7.19 11.81
C ASP A 118 -2.84 -6.10 12.78
N TRP A 119 -2.85 -4.85 12.34
CA TRP A 119 -3.46 -3.76 13.10
C TRP A 119 -4.99 -3.85 13.07
N PRO A 120 -5.68 -3.27 14.07
CA PRO A 120 -7.08 -2.90 13.92
C PRO A 120 -7.26 -2.00 12.70
N TYR A 121 -8.19 -2.34 11.81
CA TYR A 121 -8.52 -1.55 10.63
C TYR A 121 -8.93 -0.13 10.99
N CYS A 122 -9.70 0.09 12.06
CA CYS A 122 -10.12 1.43 12.49
C CYS A 122 -8.91 2.31 12.86
N ILE A 123 -7.88 1.77 13.52
CA ILE A 123 -6.65 2.50 13.86
C ILE A 123 -5.79 2.72 12.61
N ALA A 124 -5.64 1.67 11.79
CA ALA A 124 -4.91 1.76 10.53
C ALA A 124 -5.53 2.80 9.60
N ALA A 125 -6.86 2.92 9.55
CA ALA A 125 -7.57 3.91 8.75
C ALA A 125 -7.25 5.35 9.18
N HIS A 126 -7.23 5.66 10.49
CA HIS A 126 -6.82 6.98 10.99
C HIS A 126 -5.43 7.39 10.52
N GLN A 127 -4.50 6.44 10.49
CA GLN A 127 -3.13 6.67 10.04
C GLN A 127 -2.95 6.54 8.52
N ARG A 128 -4.03 6.27 7.77
CA ARG A 128 -4.02 6.00 6.32
C ARG A 128 -3.14 4.79 5.94
N LEU A 129 -3.08 3.80 6.82
CA LEU A 129 -2.29 2.57 6.72
C LEU A 129 -3.16 1.33 6.54
N THR A 130 -4.28 1.45 5.83
CA THR A 130 -5.26 0.37 5.64
C THR A 130 -4.68 -0.96 5.12
N LEU A 131 -3.46 -0.98 4.56
CA LEU A 131 -2.76 -2.19 4.14
C LEU A 131 -2.28 -3.09 5.29
N VAL A 132 -2.05 -2.52 6.48
CA VAL A 132 -1.66 -3.28 7.67
C VAL A 132 -2.85 -3.54 8.60
N GLY A 133 -4.04 -3.05 8.21
CA GLY A 133 -5.25 -3.09 9.03
C GLY A 133 -6.20 -4.20 8.60
N ASN A 134 -6.78 -4.90 9.57
CA ASN A 134 -7.69 -6.02 9.34
C ASN A 134 -9.01 -5.81 10.12
N ARG A 135 -10.15 -5.90 9.43
CA ARG A 135 -11.48 -5.68 10.03
C ARG A 135 -11.88 -6.79 11.02
N LYS A 136 -11.38 -8.01 10.84
CA LYS A 136 -11.60 -9.09 11.80
C LYS A 136 -10.92 -8.80 13.14
N VAL A 137 -9.78 -8.10 13.09
CA VAL A 137 -9.12 -7.59 14.30
C VAL A 137 -9.99 -6.54 14.99
N ASP A 138 -10.68 -5.67 14.25
CA ASP A 138 -11.63 -4.71 14.86
C ASP A 138 -12.74 -5.42 15.63
N GLU A 139 -13.35 -6.44 15.03
CA GLU A 139 -14.41 -7.25 15.65
C GLU A 139 -13.90 -7.93 16.92
N PHE A 140 -12.72 -8.56 16.84
CA PHE A 140 -12.10 -9.24 17.99
C PHE A 140 -11.71 -8.27 19.11
N VAL A 141 -11.15 -7.10 18.78
CA VAL A 141 -10.81 -6.07 19.76
C VAL A 141 -12.05 -5.51 20.45
N LYS A 142 -13.15 -5.27 19.71
CA LYS A 142 -14.44 -4.85 20.29
C LYS A 142 -14.99 -5.88 21.27
N GLN A 143 -14.85 -7.15 20.94
CA GLN A 143 -15.35 -8.27 21.74
C GLN A 143 -14.59 -8.42 23.06
N ILE A 144 -13.25 -8.42 23.03
CA ILE A 144 -12.45 -8.72 24.23
C ILE A 144 -12.06 -7.47 25.03
N GLN A 145 -12.16 -6.27 24.44
CA GLN A 145 -11.86 -4.96 25.04
C GLN A 145 -10.51 -4.93 25.79
N PRO A 146 -9.37 -5.12 25.11
CA PRO A 146 -8.06 -5.19 25.75
C PRO A 146 -7.62 -3.83 26.29
N ARG A 147 -6.76 -3.83 27.31
CA ARG A 147 -6.16 -2.58 27.84
C ARG A 147 -4.93 -2.16 27.07
N TYR A 148 -4.16 -3.14 26.60
CA TYR A 148 -3.04 -2.96 25.70
C TYR A 148 -3.21 -3.84 24.48
N HIS A 149 -2.84 -3.34 23.31
CA HIS A 149 -2.81 -4.10 22.08
C HIS A 149 -1.49 -3.82 21.36
N PHE A 150 -0.70 -4.87 21.18
CA PHE A 150 0.57 -4.83 20.45
C PHE A 150 0.43 -5.51 19.09
N ALA A 151 0.92 -4.87 18.04
CA ALA A 151 0.93 -5.43 16.68
C ALA A 151 2.21 -5.13 15.91
N ALA A 152 2.40 -5.82 14.79
CA ALA A 152 3.51 -5.58 13.86
C ALA A 152 3.05 -4.86 12.58
N GLY A 153 1.94 -5.32 12.01
CA GLY A 153 1.28 -4.81 10.80
C GLY A 153 1.95 -5.20 9.48
N SER A 154 3.25 -5.47 9.48
CA SER A 154 3.99 -5.90 8.29
C SER A 154 5.27 -6.65 8.66
N GLU A 155 5.94 -7.22 7.67
CA GLU A 155 7.16 -8.02 7.87
C GLU A 155 8.31 -7.21 8.49
N MET A 156 8.46 -5.94 8.11
CA MET A 156 9.44 -5.02 8.73
C MET A 156 8.88 -4.31 9.95
N GLY A 157 7.60 -4.51 10.25
CA GLY A 157 6.84 -3.79 11.26
C GLY A 157 6.72 -2.30 10.97
N LYS A 158 5.91 -1.62 11.77
CA LYS A 158 5.76 -0.17 11.68
C LYS A 158 5.63 0.43 13.05
N VAL A 159 6.50 1.38 13.40
CA VAL A 159 6.40 2.07 14.70
C VAL A 159 5.19 2.99 14.70
N TYR A 160 4.33 2.82 15.68
CA TYR A 160 3.22 3.71 15.95
C TYR A 160 2.68 3.51 17.37
N GLU A 161 2.23 4.57 18.01
CA GLU A 161 1.60 4.52 19.32
C GLU A 161 0.35 5.40 19.26
N HIS A 162 -0.81 4.79 19.48
CA HIS A 162 -2.09 5.50 19.48
C HIS A 162 -2.32 6.14 20.84
N SER A 163 -2.94 7.32 20.86
CA SER A 163 -3.41 7.97 22.10
C SER A 163 -4.29 7.02 22.91
N THR A 164 -4.21 7.11 24.23
CA THR A 164 -5.05 6.29 25.12
C THR A 164 -6.51 6.71 24.95
N VAL A 165 -7.40 5.76 24.68
CA VAL A 165 -8.85 5.97 24.57
C VAL A 165 -9.60 5.13 25.59
N ALA A 166 -10.81 5.53 25.98
CA ALA A 166 -11.62 4.80 26.96
C ALA A 166 -12.53 3.74 26.31
N TRP A 167 -12.51 2.50 26.79
CA TRP A 167 -13.63 1.54 26.59
C TRP A 167 -14.81 1.89 27.49
N SER A 168 -14.51 2.29 28.73
CA SER A 168 -15.43 2.73 29.77
C SER A 168 -14.69 3.70 30.69
N PRO A 169 -15.38 4.40 31.63
CA PRO A 169 -14.73 5.31 32.57
C PRO A 169 -13.60 4.68 33.39
N THR A 170 -13.55 3.36 33.48
CA THR A 170 -12.61 2.60 34.31
C THR A 170 -11.73 1.65 33.50
N ARG A 171 -11.82 1.65 32.16
CA ARG A 171 -11.02 0.78 31.30
C ARG A 171 -10.55 1.53 30.06
N SER A 172 -9.24 1.62 29.90
CA SER A 172 -8.59 2.25 28.75
C SER A 172 -8.18 1.23 27.70
N TYR A 173 -7.88 1.71 26.50
CA TYR A 173 -7.28 1.00 25.38
C TYR A 173 -6.04 1.75 24.92
N ARG A 174 -4.92 1.05 24.79
CA ARG A 174 -3.65 1.57 24.28
C ARG A 174 -3.16 0.67 23.16
N PHE A 175 -2.87 1.25 22.00
CA PHE A 175 -2.35 0.50 20.86
C PHE A 175 -0.90 0.91 20.59
N VAL A 176 -0.03 -0.09 20.46
CA VAL A 176 1.38 0.09 20.17
C VAL A 176 1.77 -0.86 19.04
N SER A 177 2.47 -0.35 18.04
CA SER A 177 3.06 -1.14 16.98
C SER A 177 4.56 -0.96 16.95
N LEU A 178 5.27 -2.06 16.72
CA LEU A 178 6.73 -2.13 16.74
C LEU A 178 7.29 -2.41 15.33
N ALA A 179 8.53 -1.96 15.09
CA ALA A 179 9.29 -2.35 13.90
C ALA A 179 10.18 -3.56 14.21
N ARG A 180 10.61 -4.29 13.18
CA ARG A 180 11.48 -5.46 13.32
C ARG A 180 12.89 -5.04 13.80
N GLU A 181 13.54 -5.90 14.58
CA GLU A 181 14.96 -5.76 14.93
C GLU A 181 15.82 -5.62 13.67
N GLY A 182 16.81 -4.72 13.69
CA GLY A 182 17.62 -4.37 12.52
C GLY A 182 17.02 -3.29 11.60
N SER A 183 15.78 -2.84 11.81
CA SER A 183 15.15 -1.79 10.99
C SER A 183 15.61 -0.35 11.27
N GLY A 184 16.48 -0.14 12.26
CA GLY A 184 16.87 1.19 12.76
C GLY A 184 15.79 1.92 13.57
N ASN A 185 14.62 1.29 13.79
CA ASN A 185 13.48 1.86 14.51
C ASN A 185 13.23 1.13 15.85
N LYS A 186 12.26 1.62 16.64
CA LYS A 186 11.88 1.01 17.93
C LYS A 186 11.30 -0.39 17.72
N TRP A 187 12.00 -1.40 18.22
CA TRP A 187 11.67 -2.83 18.06
C TRP A 187 11.33 -3.55 19.37
N PHE A 188 11.37 -2.84 20.50
CA PHE A 188 10.97 -3.36 21.80
C PHE A 188 10.19 -2.32 22.61
N TYR A 189 9.38 -2.81 23.54
CA TYR A 189 8.59 -2.01 24.46
C TYR A 189 8.44 -2.74 25.80
N ALA A 190 8.87 -2.11 26.89
CA ALA A 190 8.63 -2.59 28.25
C ALA A 190 7.52 -1.75 28.90
N PHE A 191 6.55 -2.41 29.54
CA PHE A 191 5.43 -1.71 30.18
C PHE A 191 4.98 -2.40 31.46
N GLY A 192 4.23 -1.65 32.28
CA GLY A 192 3.63 -2.17 33.51
C GLY A 192 2.11 -1.96 33.50
N ILE A 193 1.37 -2.97 33.94
CA ILE A 193 -0.09 -2.96 34.06
C ILE A 193 -0.50 -3.39 35.47
N ASP A 194 -1.45 -2.66 36.07
CA ASP A 194 -2.04 -3.03 37.36
C ASP A 194 -3.28 -3.91 37.15
N ASN A 195 -3.61 -4.78 38.12
CA ASN A 195 -4.83 -5.62 38.05
C ASN A 195 -6.14 -4.84 38.19
N GLY A 196 -6.06 -3.59 38.65
CA GLY A 196 -7.22 -2.72 38.84
C GLY A 196 -7.66 -2.02 37.56
N ASN A 197 -8.94 -1.68 37.52
CA ASN A 197 -9.48 -0.72 36.58
C ASN A 197 -8.95 0.68 36.92
N GLU A 198 -8.52 1.44 35.90
CA GLU A 198 -7.98 2.80 36.05
C GLU A 198 -9.04 3.81 35.65
N GLU A 199 -9.25 4.88 36.42
CA GLU A 199 -10.07 5.99 35.94
C GLU A 199 -9.44 6.60 34.69
N VAL A 200 -10.21 6.65 33.60
CA VAL A 200 -9.75 7.13 32.30
C VAL A 200 -10.42 8.45 31.98
N SER A 201 -9.62 9.50 31.88
CA SER A 201 -10.01 10.75 31.23
C SER A 201 -9.26 10.85 29.91
N SER A 202 -9.93 10.55 28.79
CA SER A 202 -9.39 10.78 27.45
C SER A 202 -10.31 11.75 26.70
N PRO A 203 -9.79 12.82 26.09
CA PRO A 203 -10.59 13.71 25.24
C PRO A 203 -10.97 13.05 23.90
N ASP A 204 -10.26 11.99 23.51
CA ASP A 204 -10.42 11.31 22.23
C ASP A 204 -11.53 10.25 22.28
N THR A 205 -12.37 10.22 21.24
CA THR A 205 -13.40 9.20 21.06
C THR A 205 -12.76 7.84 20.75
N ASN A 206 -13.30 6.77 21.35
CA ASN A 206 -12.83 5.43 21.07
C ASN A 206 -13.23 4.98 19.64
N PRO A 207 -12.27 4.72 18.73
CA PRO A 207 -12.54 4.46 17.32
C PRO A 207 -13.27 3.14 17.07
N PHE A 208 -13.34 2.26 18.07
CA PHE A 208 -14.06 0.99 18.01
C PHE A 208 -15.54 1.12 18.37
N LEU A 209 -15.92 2.17 19.10
CA LEU A 209 -17.31 2.41 19.53
C LEU A 209 -18.10 3.27 18.52
N GLU A 210 -17.43 3.82 17.52
CA GLU A 210 -18.06 4.54 16.43
C GLU A 210 -18.75 3.57 15.44
N ASP A 211 -19.95 3.95 14.99
CA ASP A 211 -20.74 3.16 14.05
C ASP A 211 -20.06 3.15 12.66
N LEU A 212 -19.54 1.99 12.28
CA LEU A 212 -18.80 1.78 11.03
C LEU A 212 -19.65 2.08 9.79
N THR A 213 -20.98 1.95 9.87
CA THR A 213 -21.90 2.23 8.75
C THR A 213 -22.08 3.73 8.50
N LYS A 214 -21.99 4.55 9.56
CA LYS A 214 -21.92 6.00 9.46
C LYS A 214 -20.57 6.43 8.89
N ARG A 215 -19.49 5.77 9.35
CA ARG A 215 -18.13 5.99 8.85
C ARG A 215 -17.93 5.59 7.39
N GLU A 216 -18.68 4.63 6.84
CA GLU A 216 -18.64 4.32 5.40
C GLU A 216 -19.39 5.38 4.58
N ARG A 217 -20.54 5.87 5.06
CA ARG A 217 -21.25 7.01 4.43
C ARG A 217 -20.49 8.33 4.58
N GLU A 218 -19.69 8.47 5.63
CA GLU A 218 -18.87 9.65 5.90
C GLU A 218 -17.47 9.52 5.30
N ALA A 219 -16.88 8.33 5.15
CA ALA A 219 -15.59 8.11 4.48
C ALA A 219 -15.71 7.95 2.96
N GLU A 220 -16.88 7.58 2.44
CA GLU A 220 -17.23 7.77 1.01
C GLU A 220 -17.51 9.25 0.70
N LYS A 221 -17.90 10.04 1.71
CA LYS A 221 -18.00 11.51 1.61
C LYS A 221 -16.67 12.22 1.91
N GLU A 222 -15.81 11.64 2.75
CA GLU A 222 -14.49 12.16 3.13
C GLU A 222 -13.41 11.54 2.24
N VAL A 223 -13.44 11.98 0.99
CA VAL A 223 -12.27 11.96 0.11
C VAL A 223 -11.16 12.82 0.76
N PRO A 224 -9.89 12.38 0.82
CA PRO A 224 -8.77 13.16 1.36
C PRO A 224 -8.32 14.36 0.49
N VAL A 225 -9.23 14.98 -0.27
CA VAL A 225 -8.96 16.24 -0.99
C VAL A 225 -9.53 17.45 -0.22
N GLU A 226 -10.52 17.25 0.66
CA GLU A 226 -11.29 18.37 1.21
C GLU A 226 -10.70 19.04 2.46
N ASN A 227 -9.91 18.33 3.27
CA ASN A 227 -9.43 18.86 4.55
C ASN A 227 -8.23 19.81 4.47
N TYR A 228 -7.61 20.01 3.30
CA TYR A 228 -6.73 21.18 3.11
C TYR A 228 -7.50 22.43 2.66
N ARG A 229 -8.79 22.32 2.29
CA ARG A 229 -9.59 23.42 1.73
C ARG A 229 -10.61 23.98 2.72
N LEU A 230 -11.24 23.16 3.55
CA LEU A 230 -12.28 23.62 4.49
C LEU A 230 -11.73 24.43 5.67
N GLN A 231 -10.48 24.20 6.12
CA GLN A 231 -9.86 25.04 7.15
C GLN A 231 -9.48 26.45 6.65
N ARG A 232 -9.54 26.68 5.33
CA ARG A 232 -9.32 27.99 4.68
C ARG A 232 -10.60 28.77 4.38
N LEU A 233 -11.78 28.16 4.54
CA LEU A 233 -13.07 28.79 4.27
C LEU A 233 -13.64 29.52 5.51
N LYS A 234 -12.91 29.58 6.61
CA LYS A 234 -13.23 30.42 7.78
C LYS A 234 -12.29 31.61 7.96
N SER A 235 -11.41 31.87 7.00
CA SER A 235 -10.59 33.08 6.96
C SER A 235 -10.88 33.81 5.65
N ASP A 236 -11.55 34.95 5.75
CA ASP A 236 -11.88 35.88 4.65
C ASP A 236 -10.62 36.57 4.08
N GLU A 237 -9.62 35.78 3.65
CA GLU A 237 -8.50 36.32 2.87
C GLU A 237 -8.17 35.47 1.63
N PRO A 238 -8.14 36.10 0.43
CA PRO A 238 -7.88 35.41 -0.81
C PRO A 238 -6.38 35.09 -0.91
N SER A 239 -6.00 33.88 -0.49
CA SER A 239 -4.64 33.38 -0.70
C SER A 239 -4.58 32.43 -1.89
N THR A 240 -4.12 32.93 -3.03
CA THR A 240 -3.67 32.14 -4.17
C THR A 240 -2.69 31.07 -3.70
N LYS A 241 -3.15 29.80 -3.69
CA LYS A 241 -2.36 28.66 -3.24
C LYS A 241 -1.37 28.32 -4.35
N ARG A 242 -0.11 28.75 -4.20
CA ARG A 242 0.98 28.33 -5.09
C ARG A 242 1.04 26.80 -5.09
N VAL A 243 1.03 26.20 -6.28
CA VAL A 243 1.32 24.77 -6.50
C VAL A 243 2.67 24.48 -5.83
N LYS A 244 2.72 23.49 -4.93
CA LYS A 244 3.99 23.07 -4.32
C LYS A 244 4.86 22.47 -5.43
N VAL A 245 5.84 23.23 -5.88
CA VAL A 245 6.87 22.74 -6.80
C VAL A 245 7.69 21.68 -6.06
N VAL A 246 7.62 20.44 -6.52
CA VAL A 246 8.46 19.35 -6.01
C VAL A 246 9.80 19.44 -6.71
N ALA A 247 10.90 19.43 -5.95
CA ALA A 247 12.23 19.45 -6.57
C ALA A 247 12.53 18.10 -7.23
N PRO A 248 13.39 18.07 -8.27
CA PRO A 248 13.82 16.81 -8.90
C PRO A 248 14.40 15.79 -7.90
N SER A 249 15.03 16.24 -6.81
CA SER A 249 15.58 15.38 -5.75
C SER A 249 14.52 14.62 -4.95
N ASP A 250 13.28 15.12 -4.91
CA ASP A 250 12.16 14.53 -4.16
C ASP A 250 11.12 13.87 -5.08
N CYS A 251 11.31 13.94 -6.41
CA CYS A 251 10.41 13.35 -7.40
C CYS A 251 10.69 11.86 -7.58
N PHE A 252 9.68 11.00 -7.44
CA PHE A 252 9.80 9.55 -7.61
C PHE A 252 10.16 9.09 -9.04
N PHE A 253 10.05 9.97 -10.03
CA PHE A 253 10.33 9.69 -11.44
C PHE A 253 11.62 10.32 -11.94
N CYS A 254 12.32 11.13 -11.14
CA CYS A 254 13.56 11.75 -11.56
C CYS A 254 14.76 10.81 -11.34
N LEU A 255 15.61 10.68 -12.36
CA LEU A 255 16.89 9.96 -12.26
C LEU A 255 17.84 10.56 -11.22
N SER A 256 17.72 11.87 -10.96
CA SER A 256 18.50 12.58 -9.94
C SER A 256 18.02 12.34 -8.50
N ASN A 257 16.90 11.64 -8.29
CA ASN A 257 16.44 11.28 -6.95
C ASN A 257 17.19 10.03 -6.46
N PRO A 258 17.96 10.10 -5.36
CA PRO A 258 18.70 8.95 -4.84
C PRO A 258 17.80 7.82 -4.33
N LYS A 259 16.51 8.08 -4.10
CA LYS A 259 15.50 7.09 -3.68
C LYS A 259 14.72 6.49 -4.86
N LEU A 260 15.14 6.76 -6.10
CA LEU A 260 14.55 6.15 -7.28
C LEU A 260 14.68 4.62 -7.23
N GLU A 261 13.61 3.94 -7.62
CA GLU A 261 13.55 2.48 -7.75
C GLU A 261 14.29 2.03 -9.03
N SER A 262 15.60 2.18 -9.06
CA SER A 262 16.43 1.97 -10.27
C SER A 262 16.40 0.52 -10.80
N HIS A 263 16.07 -0.47 -9.95
CA HIS A 263 15.90 -1.87 -10.37
C HIS A 263 14.73 -2.07 -11.35
N MET A 264 13.78 -1.14 -11.39
CA MET A 264 12.60 -1.20 -12.26
C MET A 264 12.88 -0.73 -13.70
N ILE A 265 13.98 -0.02 -13.92
CA ILE A 265 14.33 0.56 -15.22
C ILE A 265 14.67 -0.56 -16.21
N VAL A 266 14.03 -0.52 -17.37
CA VAL A 266 14.16 -1.49 -18.48
C VAL A 266 15.16 -0.98 -19.53
N SER A 267 14.99 0.26 -19.99
CA SER A 267 15.79 0.87 -21.05
C SER A 267 15.95 2.38 -20.77
N ILE A 268 17.06 2.98 -21.19
CA ILE A 268 17.38 4.40 -20.99
C ILE A 268 17.82 4.98 -22.32
N GLY A 269 17.06 5.95 -22.82
CA GLY A 269 17.39 6.72 -24.01
C GLY A 269 18.12 8.02 -23.66
N GLN A 270 18.23 8.90 -24.64
CA GLN A 270 18.87 10.20 -24.49
C GLN A 270 18.00 11.21 -23.73
N PHE A 271 16.68 11.21 -23.96
CA PHE A 271 15.75 12.19 -23.38
C PHE A 271 14.64 11.57 -22.53
N SER A 272 14.49 10.25 -22.56
CA SER A 272 13.46 9.50 -21.85
C SER A 272 13.92 8.09 -21.52
N TYR A 273 13.31 7.49 -20.51
CA TYR A 273 13.61 6.12 -20.09
C TYR A 273 12.33 5.30 -19.90
N LEU A 274 12.47 3.99 -20.05
CA LEU A 274 11.41 3.00 -19.91
C LEU A 274 11.59 2.24 -18.59
N THR A 275 10.52 2.11 -17.82
CA THR A 275 10.51 1.36 -16.56
C THR A 275 9.24 0.51 -16.44
N VAL A 276 9.28 -0.55 -15.64
CA VAL A 276 8.05 -1.30 -15.30
C VAL A 276 7.16 -0.46 -14.38
N ALA A 277 5.83 -0.65 -14.44
CA ALA A 277 4.91 0.12 -13.60
C ALA A 277 4.86 -0.44 -12.17
N LYS A 278 4.96 0.44 -11.16
CA LYS A 278 4.71 0.05 -9.77
C LYS A 278 3.24 -0.32 -9.59
N GLY A 279 2.98 -1.56 -9.21
CA GLY A 279 1.62 -2.07 -9.11
C GLY A 279 0.94 -2.23 -10.49
N PRO A 280 1.43 -3.14 -11.34
CA PRO A 280 0.98 -3.28 -12.71
C PRO A 280 -0.51 -3.61 -12.80
N LEU A 281 -1.18 -3.18 -13.87
CA LEU A 281 -2.61 -3.40 -14.04
C LEU A 281 -2.84 -4.84 -14.50
N THR A 282 -2.16 -5.22 -15.57
CA THR A 282 -2.10 -6.57 -16.13
C THR A 282 -1.33 -7.52 -15.21
N ARG A 283 -1.46 -8.81 -15.48
CA ARG A 283 -0.79 -9.90 -14.75
C ARG A 283 -0.05 -10.77 -15.76
N PRO A 284 1.03 -11.46 -15.32
CA PRO A 284 1.61 -12.54 -16.09
C PRO A 284 0.54 -13.56 -16.52
N GLY A 285 0.57 -13.95 -17.77
CA GLY A 285 -0.33 -14.90 -18.42
C GLY A 285 0.44 -16.00 -19.16
N ARG A 286 -0.23 -16.68 -20.09
CA ARG A 286 0.40 -17.76 -20.88
C ARG A 286 1.33 -17.22 -21.97
N GLU A 287 0.92 -16.16 -22.62
CA GLU A 287 1.65 -15.55 -23.75
C GLU A 287 2.75 -14.58 -23.30
N LEU A 288 2.60 -14.00 -22.10
CA LEU A 288 3.50 -13.02 -21.50
C LEU A 288 3.77 -13.41 -20.03
N ASP A 289 4.99 -13.80 -19.69
CA ASP A 289 5.35 -14.32 -18.36
C ASP A 289 5.71 -13.23 -17.33
N PHE A 290 5.43 -11.97 -17.68
CA PHE A 290 5.51 -10.76 -16.87
C PHE A 290 4.27 -9.89 -17.13
N SER A 291 4.04 -8.82 -16.37
CA SER A 291 2.80 -8.04 -16.52
C SER A 291 2.72 -7.24 -17.82
N GLY A 292 3.85 -6.77 -18.32
CA GLY A 292 3.95 -5.90 -19.50
C GLY A 292 3.47 -4.45 -19.29
N HIS A 293 3.00 -4.06 -18.10
CA HIS A 293 2.64 -2.67 -17.82
C HIS A 293 3.91 -1.83 -17.65
N ALA A 294 4.16 -0.90 -18.57
CA ALA A 294 5.35 -0.06 -18.57
C ALA A 294 5.01 1.43 -18.41
N ILE A 295 6.04 2.22 -18.12
CA ILE A 295 5.97 3.68 -18.06
C ILE A 295 7.16 4.26 -18.83
N ILE A 296 6.88 5.15 -19.77
CA ILE A 296 7.86 5.98 -20.49
C ILE A 296 7.88 7.34 -19.78
N ILE A 297 9.07 7.78 -19.39
CA ILE A 297 9.25 8.98 -18.56
C ILE A 297 10.33 9.86 -19.20
N PRO A 298 10.02 11.12 -19.57
CA PRO A 298 11.04 12.09 -19.94
C PRO A 298 12.03 12.33 -18.79
N ILE A 299 13.32 12.43 -19.09
CA ILE A 299 14.35 12.70 -18.10
C ILE A 299 14.18 14.12 -17.51
N GLU A 300 13.74 15.07 -18.33
CA GLU A 300 13.43 16.43 -17.88
C GLU A 300 12.29 16.43 -16.85
N HIS A 301 12.51 17.09 -15.72
CA HIS A 301 11.50 17.27 -14.68
C HIS A 301 10.51 18.36 -15.08
N SER A 302 9.44 17.96 -15.76
CA SER A 302 8.37 18.87 -16.19
C SER A 302 6.99 18.24 -15.95
N PRO A 303 5.97 19.03 -15.52
CA PRO A 303 4.60 18.55 -15.31
C PRO A 303 3.89 18.15 -16.62
N THR A 304 4.29 18.76 -17.73
CA THR A 304 3.77 18.54 -19.08
C THR A 304 4.90 18.18 -20.03
N LEU A 305 4.57 17.53 -21.14
CA LEU A 305 5.55 17.26 -22.18
C LEU A 305 6.11 18.59 -22.73
N THR A 306 7.40 18.81 -22.56
CA THR A 306 8.11 19.96 -23.14
C THR A 306 8.28 19.71 -24.63
N SER A 307 7.95 20.72 -25.45
CA SER A 307 7.96 20.61 -26.91
C SER A 307 9.38 20.64 -27.49
N SER A 308 10.21 19.66 -27.15
CA SER A 308 11.45 19.35 -27.88
C SER A 308 11.13 18.33 -28.96
N VAL A 309 11.53 18.64 -30.18
CA VAL A 309 11.33 17.76 -31.36
C VAL A 309 12.06 16.43 -31.14
N GLU A 310 13.20 16.44 -30.48
CA GLU A 310 14.01 15.27 -30.17
C GLU A 310 13.33 14.37 -29.13
N LEU A 311 12.79 14.95 -28.06
CA LEU A 311 12.04 14.21 -27.04
C LEU A 311 10.77 13.56 -27.63
N GLU A 312 10.01 14.31 -28.44
CA GLU A 312 8.80 13.79 -29.09
C GLU A 312 9.13 12.62 -30.03
N LYS A 313 10.21 12.72 -30.80
CA LYS A 313 10.69 11.64 -31.68
C LYS A 313 11.08 10.40 -30.87
N GLU A 314 11.81 10.56 -29.79
CA GLU A 314 12.25 9.44 -28.95
C GLU A 314 11.06 8.74 -28.27
N ILE A 315 10.09 9.50 -27.75
CA ILE A 315 8.85 8.95 -27.20
C ILE A 315 8.09 8.15 -28.25
N GLU A 316 7.97 8.68 -29.47
CA GLU A 316 7.28 7.98 -30.56
C GLU A 316 8.05 6.71 -30.98
N GLN A 317 9.38 6.74 -30.93
CA GLN A 317 10.22 5.57 -31.18
C GLN A 317 10.01 4.48 -30.10
N TYR A 318 9.92 4.84 -28.81
CA TYR A 318 9.52 3.92 -27.76
C TYR A 318 8.11 3.37 -27.98
N LYS A 319 7.13 4.22 -28.30
CA LYS A 319 5.76 3.78 -28.57
C LYS A 319 5.71 2.77 -29.72
N GLN A 320 6.46 3.03 -30.79
CA GLN A 320 6.51 2.15 -31.96
C GLN A 320 7.19 0.81 -31.66
N SER A 321 8.41 0.83 -31.13
CA SER A 321 9.17 -0.39 -30.78
C SER A 321 8.44 -1.27 -29.76
N LEU A 322 7.79 -0.68 -28.75
CA LEU A 322 6.94 -1.43 -27.83
C LEU A 322 5.73 -2.03 -28.54
N THR A 323 5.07 -1.29 -29.43
CA THR A 323 3.95 -1.82 -30.20
C THR A 323 4.38 -3.03 -31.02
N ASP A 324 5.53 -2.95 -31.71
CA ASP A 324 6.05 -4.03 -32.55
C ASP A 324 6.44 -5.26 -31.70
N ALA A 325 7.09 -5.06 -30.55
CA ALA A 325 7.45 -6.14 -29.64
C ALA A 325 6.23 -6.91 -29.10
N PHE A 326 5.17 -6.19 -28.71
CA PHE A 326 3.95 -6.80 -28.17
C PHE A 326 3.06 -7.43 -29.26
N ASP A 327 3.09 -6.90 -30.49
CA ASP A 327 2.39 -7.47 -31.64
C ASP A 327 2.86 -8.91 -31.95
N GLU A 328 4.18 -9.16 -31.84
CA GLU A 328 4.78 -10.50 -31.99
C GLU A 328 4.24 -11.54 -30.99
N LYS A 329 3.69 -11.09 -29.85
CA LYS A 329 3.06 -11.95 -28.83
C LYS A 329 1.54 -11.95 -28.89
N GLY A 330 0.94 -11.31 -29.90
CA GLY A 330 -0.52 -11.27 -30.05
C GLY A 330 -1.21 -10.27 -29.12
N PHE A 331 -0.52 -9.19 -28.75
CA PHE A 331 -1.09 -8.09 -27.96
C PHE A 331 -1.13 -6.80 -28.79
N ASP A 332 -2.23 -6.08 -28.65
CA ASP A 332 -2.30 -4.65 -28.97
C ASP A 332 -1.80 -3.84 -27.77
N VAL A 333 -1.51 -2.56 -27.99
CA VAL A 333 -0.98 -1.70 -26.92
C VAL A 333 -1.81 -0.43 -26.79
N ILE A 334 -2.17 -0.07 -25.56
CA ILE A 334 -2.76 1.23 -25.25
C ILE A 334 -1.78 2.03 -24.41
N PHE A 335 -1.44 3.23 -24.91
CA PHE A 335 -0.76 4.25 -24.14
C PHE A 335 -1.76 5.23 -23.57
N TYR A 336 -1.50 5.76 -22.39
CA TYR A 336 -2.24 6.91 -21.88
C TYR A 336 -1.32 7.89 -21.16
N GLU A 337 -1.70 9.15 -21.24
CA GLU A 337 -0.96 10.26 -20.63
C GLU A 337 -1.93 11.34 -20.17
N ILE A 338 -1.54 12.03 -19.10
CA ILE A 338 -2.28 13.13 -18.51
C ILE A 338 -1.34 14.34 -18.52
N GLY A 339 -1.57 15.28 -19.43
CA GLY A 339 -0.87 16.57 -19.40
C GLY A 339 -1.65 17.51 -18.49
N ARG A 340 -1.04 17.96 -17.38
CA ARG A 340 -1.61 19.00 -16.52
C ARG A 340 -0.50 19.83 -15.86
N PRO A 341 -0.67 21.15 -15.70
CA PRO A 341 0.31 22.00 -15.01
C PRO A 341 0.52 21.60 -13.53
N GLU A 342 -0.47 20.99 -12.88
CA GLU A 342 -0.38 20.58 -11.48
C GLU A 342 0.34 19.25 -11.26
N ASN A 343 0.73 18.55 -12.32
CA ASN A 343 1.51 17.33 -12.20
C ASN A 343 2.89 17.63 -11.58
N VAL A 344 3.51 16.59 -11.05
CA VAL A 344 4.91 16.69 -10.60
C VAL A 344 5.86 16.33 -11.74
N HIS A 345 5.54 15.28 -12.49
CA HIS A 345 6.35 14.80 -13.60
C HIS A 345 5.45 14.12 -14.62
N PHE A 346 5.57 14.55 -15.88
CA PHE A 346 4.90 13.94 -17.01
C PHE A 346 5.37 12.50 -17.23
N HIS A 347 4.44 11.61 -17.51
CA HIS A 347 4.75 10.23 -17.85
C HIS A 347 3.66 9.64 -18.73
N ILE A 348 4.04 8.65 -19.52
CA ILE A 348 3.15 7.92 -20.42
C ILE A 348 3.12 6.49 -19.95
N GLN A 349 1.95 5.97 -19.59
CA GLN A 349 1.82 4.57 -19.22
C GLN A 349 1.40 3.74 -20.43
N MET A 350 1.90 2.52 -20.48
CA MET A 350 1.67 1.56 -21.55
C MET A 350 1.07 0.28 -20.98
N VAL A 351 -0.10 -0.13 -21.46
CA VAL A 351 -0.76 -1.37 -21.03
C VAL A 351 -0.98 -2.27 -22.23
N PRO A 352 -0.49 -3.53 -22.18
CA PRO A 352 -0.76 -4.51 -23.23
C PRO A 352 -2.20 -5.02 -23.10
N VAL A 353 -2.85 -5.20 -24.24
CA VAL A 353 -4.23 -5.65 -24.34
C VAL A 353 -4.29 -6.84 -25.30
N PRO A 354 -4.83 -8.00 -24.89
CA PRO A 354 -5.01 -9.12 -25.82
C PRO A 354 -5.78 -8.70 -27.06
N LYS A 355 -5.32 -9.15 -28.24
CA LYS A 355 -5.98 -8.87 -29.52
C LYS A 355 -7.48 -9.23 -29.48
N GLY A 356 -8.29 -8.41 -30.14
CA GLY A 356 -9.74 -8.56 -30.21
C GLY A 356 -10.54 -7.85 -29.09
N LEU A 357 -9.87 -7.23 -28.11
CA LEU A 357 -10.51 -6.32 -27.15
C LEU A 357 -10.48 -4.85 -27.59
N ILE A 358 -9.65 -4.48 -28.56
CA ILE A 358 -9.62 -3.12 -29.12
C ILE A 358 -10.80 -2.88 -30.07
N GLY A 359 -11.18 -1.62 -30.29
CA GLY A 359 -12.31 -1.19 -31.11
C GLY A 359 -13.54 -0.87 -30.25
N LYS A 360 -14.70 -1.46 -30.59
CA LYS A 360 -15.99 -1.17 -29.92
C LYS A 360 -15.96 -1.39 -28.41
N MET A 361 -15.17 -2.36 -27.93
CA MET A 361 -15.06 -2.68 -26.51
C MET A 361 -14.27 -1.61 -25.75
N PHE A 362 -13.20 -1.07 -26.33
CA PHE A 362 -12.48 0.08 -25.77
C PHE A 362 -13.35 1.33 -25.77
N GLU A 363 -14.01 1.64 -26.90
CA GLU A 363 -14.92 2.80 -27.02
C GLU A 363 -16.03 2.72 -25.97
N ARG A 364 -16.67 1.56 -25.81
CA ARG A 364 -17.66 1.32 -24.75
C ARG A 364 -17.10 1.52 -23.34
N ALA A 365 -15.87 1.06 -23.08
CA ALA A 365 -15.24 1.22 -21.78
C ALA A 365 -14.96 2.70 -21.47
N LEU A 366 -14.47 3.44 -22.47
CA LEU A 366 -14.16 4.86 -22.38
C LEU A 366 -15.43 5.68 -22.16
N ASP A 367 -16.49 5.42 -22.93
CA ASP A 367 -17.78 6.10 -22.82
C ASP A 367 -18.44 5.85 -21.46
N GLU A 368 -18.49 4.58 -21.02
CA GLU A 368 -19.11 4.21 -19.74
C GLU A 368 -18.43 4.90 -18.56
N LYS A 369 -17.09 4.93 -18.54
CA LYS A 369 -16.36 5.59 -17.44
C LYS A 369 -16.41 7.10 -17.54
N SER A 370 -16.41 7.66 -18.75
CA SER A 370 -16.58 9.11 -18.94
C SER A 370 -17.96 9.57 -18.46
N ARG A 371 -19.02 8.82 -18.81
CA ARG A 371 -20.38 9.07 -18.33
C ARG A 371 -20.46 9.04 -16.81
N ILE A 372 -19.96 7.98 -16.17
CA ILE A 372 -19.93 7.90 -14.70
C ILE A 372 -19.17 9.07 -14.09
N ASN A 373 -18.02 9.46 -14.66
CA ASN A 373 -17.28 10.63 -14.18
C ASN A 373 -18.15 11.90 -14.26
N ASN A 374 -18.77 12.11 -15.42
CA ASN A 374 -19.53 13.32 -15.72
C ASN A 374 -20.84 13.42 -14.93
N GLU A 375 -21.47 12.29 -14.60
CA GLU A 375 -22.72 12.24 -13.83
C GLU A 375 -22.49 12.24 -12.31
N THR A 376 -21.43 11.58 -11.84
CA THR A 376 -21.21 11.37 -10.39
C THR A 376 -20.38 12.49 -9.75
N PHE A 377 -19.48 13.12 -10.49
CA PHE A 377 -18.51 14.08 -9.94
C PHE A 377 -18.67 15.48 -10.58
N GLU A 378 -19.54 16.31 -10.01
CA GLU A 378 -19.82 17.67 -10.52
C GLU A 378 -18.61 18.63 -10.49
N TYR A 379 -17.69 18.39 -9.56
CA TYR A 379 -16.46 19.18 -9.39
C TYR A 379 -15.31 18.74 -10.31
N ASN A 380 -15.43 17.59 -10.97
CA ASN A 380 -14.44 17.12 -11.93
C ASN A 380 -14.64 17.75 -13.31
N SER A 381 -13.58 17.83 -14.10
CA SER A 381 -13.67 18.20 -15.52
C SER A 381 -14.60 17.21 -16.24
N LYS A 382 -15.43 17.71 -17.15
CA LYS A 382 -16.19 16.83 -18.03
C LYS A 382 -15.26 16.16 -19.02
N LEU A 383 -15.30 14.83 -19.07
CA LEU A 383 -14.48 14.03 -19.95
C LEU A 383 -15.31 13.69 -21.18
N ASN A 384 -15.00 14.35 -22.30
CA ASN A 384 -15.69 14.19 -23.57
C ASN A 384 -14.63 13.82 -24.63
N PHE A 385 -14.28 12.54 -24.67
CA PHE A 385 -13.24 12.07 -25.57
C PHE A 385 -13.68 12.14 -27.03
N LYS A 386 -12.83 12.74 -27.86
CA LYS A 386 -12.97 12.75 -29.31
C LYS A 386 -11.85 11.93 -29.94
N LYS A 387 -12.16 11.33 -31.09
CA LYS A 387 -11.25 10.49 -31.87
C LYS A 387 -10.53 11.31 -32.93
N TYR A 388 -9.21 11.15 -33.01
CA TYR A 388 -8.34 11.88 -33.94
C TYR A 388 -7.33 10.96 -34.62
N SER A 389 -6.84 11.45 -35.77
CA SER A 389 -5.68 10.92 -36.47
C SER A 389 -4.37 11.57 -35.98
N ALA A 390 -3.22 11.04 -36.41
CA ALA A 390 -1.92 11.60 -36.01
C ALA A 390 -1.73 13.05 -36.48
N THR A 391 -2.25 13.41 -37.65
CA THR A 391 -2.07 14.70 -38.33
C THR A 391 -3.16 15.73 -38.03
N ASP A 392 -4.01 15.48 -37.04
CA ASP A 392 -5.12 16.36 -36.71
C ASP A 392 -4.67 17.65 -36.01
N VAL A 393 -4.96 18.80 -36.62
CA VAL A 393 -4.59 20.12 -36.08
C VAL A 393 -5.30 20.41 -34.75
N GLU A 394 -6.56 19.96 -34.57
CA GLU A 394 -7.27 20.14 -33.29
C GLU A 394 -6.56 19.38 -32.16
N ARG A 395 -6.07 18.17 -32.44
CA ARG A 395 -5.27 17.38 -31.48
C ARG A 395 -4.01 18.15 -31.08
N GLU A 396 -3.21 18.62 -32.04
CA GLU A 396 -2.00 19.40 -31.74
C GLU A 396 -2.29 20.63 -30.88
N ASN A 397 -3.38 21.33 -31.17
CA ASN A 397 -3.79 22.50 -30.39
C ASN A 397 -4.14 22.15 -28.94
N ILE A 398 -4.78 21.00 -28.69
CA ILE A 398 -5.07 20.53 -27.34
C ILE A 398 -3.77 20.15 -26.61
N LEU A 399 -2.85 19.45 -27.29
CA LEU A 399 -1.57 19.05 -26.70
C LEU A 399 -0.73 20.27 -26.30
N LYS A 400 -0.69 21.31 -27.14
CA LYS A 400 0.02 22.57 -26.87
C LYS A 400 -0.52 23.34 -25.66
N ARG A 401 -1.79 23.16 -25.30
CA ARG A 401 -2.37 23.75 -24.07
C ARG A 401 -1.88 23.05 -22.80
N GLY A 402 -1.38 21.81 -22.89
CA GLY A 402 -0.82 21.09 -21.76
C GLY A 402 -1.81 20.69 -20.67
N ASN A 403 -3.13 20.74 -20.93
CA ASN A 403 -4.19 20.37 -20.00
C ASN A 403 -5.20 19.41 -20.65
N TYR A 404 -4.90 18.11 -20.65
CA TYR A 404 -5.65 17.08 -21.37
C TYR A 404 -5.46 15.67 -20.78
N VAL A 405 -6.34 14.74 -21.20
CA VAL A 405 -6.12 13.29 -21.08
C VAL A 405 -6.14 12.69 -22.47
N GLN A 406 -5.12 11.92 -22.82
CA GLN A 406 -5.01 11.25 -24.12
C GLN A 406 -4.82 9.74 -23.92
N PHE A 407 -5.53 8.95 -24.72
CA PHE A 407 -5.21 7.57 -25.01
C PHE A 407 -4.69 7.45 -26.44
N THR A 408 -3.60 6.74 -26.64
CA THR A 408 -3.13 6.30 -27.95
C THR A 408 -3.34 4.79 -28.04
N VAL A 409 -4.24 4.38 -28.93
CA VAL A 409 -4.57 2.98 -29.16
C VAL A 409 -3.82 2.52 -30.40
N CYS A 410 -2.89 1.59 -30.22
CA CYS A 410 -2.11 0.96 -31.28
C CYS A 410 -2.62 -0.46 -31.50
N ALA A 411 -3.32 -0.69 -32.62
CA ALA A 411 -3.86 -2.01 -32.99
C ALA A 411 -3.83 -2.19 -34.51
N ASP A 412 -3.54 -3.41 -34.97
CA ASP A 412 -3.46 -3.77 -36.40
C ASP A 412 -2.61 -2.79 -37.23
N LYS A 413 -1.48 -2.34 -36.68
CA LYS A 413 -0.56 -1.33 -37.27
C LYS A 413 -1.20 0.06 -37.51
N THR A 414 -2.36 0.30 -36.92
CA THR A 414 -3.03 1.60 -36.92
C THR A 414 -2.89 2.28 -35.55
N LYS A 415 -2.78 3.60 -35.55
CA LYS A 415 -2.76 4.42 -34.34
C LYS A 415 -3.96 5.35 -34.32
N VAL A 416 -4.72 5.29 -33.23
CA VAL A 416 -5.90 6.13 -33.01
C VAL A 416 -5.72 6.88 -31.70
N TYR A 417 -6.04 8.18 -31.71
CA TYR A 417 -5.93 9.03 -30.54
C TYR A 417 -7.32 9.37 -30.01
N TYR A 418 -7.55 9.15 -28.72
CA TYR A 418 -8.74 9.60 -28.01
C TYR A 418 -8.32 10.66 -27.00
N ILE A 419 -8.74 11.90 -27.19
CA ILE A 419 -8.32 13.02 -26.33
C ILE A 419 -9.52 13.82 -25.83
N THR A 420 -9.42 14.29 -24.60
CA THR A 420 -10.31 15.30 -24.02
C THR A 420 -9.46 16.43 -23.46
N ALA A 421 -9.84 17.67 -23.77
CA ALA A 421 -9.30 18.83 -23.08
C ALA A 421 -9.88 18.88 -21.66
N LEU A 422 -9.09 19.39 -20.71
CA LEU A 422 -9.51 19.56 -19.32
C LEU A 422 -9.84 21.03 -19.04
N GLU A 423 -10.73 21.24 -18.09
CA GLU A 423 -11.12 22.58 -17.62
C GLU A 423 -10.09 23.09 -16.59
N GLU A 424 -9.69 24.36 -16.68
CA GLU A 424 -8.58 24.94 -15.89
C GLU A 424 -8.84 24.93 -14.37
N ASP A 425 -10.10 25.04 -13.94
CA ASP A 425 -10.48 25.16 -12.51
C ASP A 425 -11.13 23.90 -11.90
N LYS A 426 -11.08 22.78 -12.62
CA LYS A 426 -11.74 21.53 -12.19
C LYS A 426 -10.74 20.45 -11.80
N SER A 427 -11.17 19.52 -10.94
CA SER A 427 -10.37 18.36 -10.55
C SER A 427 -10.41 17.25 -11.62
N LEU A 428 -9.43 16.37 -11.57
CA LEU A 428 -9.38 15.16 -12.38
C LEU A 428 -9.07 13.95 -11.49
N ASP A 429 -9.80 12.85 -11.66
CA ASP A 429 -9.41 11.55 -11.13
C ASP A 429 -8.21 11.02 -11.93
N LEU A 430 -7.00 11.11 -11.35
CA LEU A 430 -5.77 10.60 -12.00
C LEU A 430 -5.79 9.08 -12.22
N GLN A 431 -6.69 8.34 -11.56
CA GLN A 431 -6.91 6.91 -11.83
C GLN A 431 -7.90 6.66 -12.96
N PHE A 432 -8.49 7.70 -13.56
CA PHE A 432 -9.48 7.55 -14.62
C PHE A 432 -8.98 6.67 -15.78
N PRO A 433 -7.77 6.88 -16.36
CA PRO A 433 -7.31 6.02 -17.45
C PRO A 433 -7.17 4.55 -17.02
N ARG A 434 -6.65 4.32 -15.82
CA ARG A 434 -6.54 2.99 -15.24
C ARG A 434 -7.91 2.34 -15.02
N ARG A 435 -8.95 3.10 -14.66
CA ARG A 435 -10.34 2.61 -14.51
C ARG A 435 -10.94 2.16 -15.84
N VAL A 436 -10.69 2.91 -16.92
CA VAL A 436 -11.10 2.53 -18.28
C VAL A 436 -10.47 1.19 -18.66
N LEU A 437 -9.15 1.08 -18.52
CA LEU A 437 -8.41 -0.13 -18.88
C LEU A 437 -8.72 -1.32 -17.97
N ALA A 438 -8.93 -1.10 -16.67
CA ALA A 438 -9.36 -2.14 -15.75
C ALA A 438 -10.76 -2.68 -16.10
N PHE A 439 -11.66 -1.83 -16.59
CA PHE A 439 -12.96 -2.27 -17.09
C PHE A 439 -12.83 -3.07 -18.38
N LEU A 440 -12.02 -2.58 -19.34
CA LEU A 440 -11.74 -3.27 -20.60
C LEU A 440 -11.18 -4.68 -20.38
N LEU A 441 -10.18 -4.79 -19.51
CA LEU A 441 -9.47 -6.04 -19.22
C LEU A 441 -10.20 -6.92 -18.18
N ARG A 442 -11.36 -6.48 -17.66
CA ARG A 442 -12.13 -7.17 -16.61
C ARG A 442 -11.33 -7.39 -15.32
N LEU A 443 -10.57 -6.38 -14.91
CA LEU A 443 -9.72 -6.37 -13.70
C LEU A 443 -10.20 -5.35 -12.64
N PRO A 444 -11.46 -5.38 -12.17
CA PRO A 444 -12.02 -4.34 -11.29
C PRO A 444 -11.29 -4.22 -9.95
N LYS A 445 -10.72 -5.32 -9.43
CA LYS A 445 -9.96 -5.32 -8.16
C LYS A 445 -8.58 -4.66 -8.27
N ARG A 446 -8.13 -4.29 -9.48
CA ARG A 446 -6.79 -3.74 -9.75
C ARG A 446 -6.80 -2.28 -10.18
N VAL A 447 -7.96 -1.61 -10.08
CA VAL A 447 -8.11 -0.17 -10.35
C VAL A 447 -7.12 0.65 -9.52
N ARG A 448 -6.95 0.30 -8.25
CA ARG A 448 -5.98 0.95 -7.36
C ARG A 448 -4.59 0.35 -7.52
N TRP A 449 -3.66 1.13 -8.09
CA TRP A 449 -2.28 0.69 -8.30
C TRP A 449 -1.57 0.33 -6.99
N ASP A 450 -1.86 1.07 -5.92
CA ASP A 450 -1.25 0.89 -4.60
C ASP A 450 -1.65 -0.44 -3.94
N ARG A 451 -2.81 -1.01 -4.33
CA ARG A 451 -3.25 -2.36 -3.94
C ARG A 451 -2.63 -3.48 -4.80
N CYS A 452 -1.89 -3.11 -5.83
CA CYS A 452 -1.22 -4.04 -6.74
C CYS A 452 0.29 -4.12 -6.49
N ARG A 453 0.81 -3.50 -5.42
CA ARG A 453 2.23 -3.43 -5.10
C ARG A 453 2.90 -4.80 -5.11
N GLN A 454 4.08 -4.83 -5.69
CA GLN A 454 4.97 -5.97 -5.76
C GLN A 454 6.13 -5.77 -4.78
N THR A 455 6.75 -6.85 -4.34
CA THR A 455 8.01 -6.75 -3.57
C THR A 455 9.15 -6.32 -4.50
N THR A 456 10.23 -5.79 -3.95
CA THR A 456 11.43 -5.43 -4.76
C THR A 456 11.95 -6.62 -5.58
N ALA A 457 11.89 -7.84 -5.04
CA ALA A 457 12.27 -9.05 -5.77
C ALA A 457 11.35 -9.33 -6.97
N GLN A 458 10.03 -9.17 -6.79
CA GLN A 458 9.05 -9.30 -7.87
C GLN A 458 9.23 -8.22 -8.94
N GLU A 459 9.42 -6.96 -8.53
CA GLU A 459 9.69 -5.83 -9.43
C GLU A 459 10.99 -6.04 -10.22
N THR A 460 12.04 -6.55 -9.57
CA THR A 460 13.32 -6.87 -10.21
C THR A 460 13.15 -8.00 -11.23
N SER A 461 12.40 -9.05 -10.88
CA SER A 461 12.10 -10.16 -11.79
C SER A 461 11.28 -9.69 -12.99
N GLU A 462 10.26 -8.84 -12.78
CA GLU A 462 9.47 -8.23 -13.86
C GLU A 462 10.35 -7.40 -14.80
N SER A 463 11.22 -6.54 -14.25
CA SER A 463 12.16 -5.72 -15.01
C SER A 463 13.13 -6.58 -15.84
N GLN A 464 13.69 -7.63 -15.25
CA GLN A 464 14.60 -8.55 -15.97
C GLN A 464 13.91 -9.29 -17.11
N LYS A 465 12.69 -9.79 -16.89
CA LYS A 465 11.89 -10.44 -17.93
C LYS A 465 11.52 -9.47 -19.04
N PHE A 466 11.15 -8.24 -18.70
CA PHE A 466 10.89 -7.20 -19.69
C PHE A 466 12.15 -6.91 -20.51
N LYS A 467 13.31 -6.72 -19.87
CA LYS A 467 14.59 -6.50 -20.58
C LYS A 467 14.91 -7.60 -21.60
N GLN A 468 14.71 -8.86 -21.23
CA GLN A 468 14.92 -10.00 -22.12
C GLN A 468 13.91 -10.01 -23.27
N PHE A 469 12.64 -9.74 -22.97
CA PHE A 469 11.57 -9.66 -23.96
C PHE A 469 11.80 -8.53 -24.99
N TYR A 470 12.20 -7.36 -24.52
CA TYR A 470 12.30 -6.13 -25.32
C TYR A 470 13.66 -5.98 -26.01
N GLU A 471 14.66 -6.80 -25.68
CA GLU A 471 16.05 -6.68 -26.15
C GLU A 471 16.21 -6.45 -27.67
N LYS A 472 15.44 -7.17 -28.50
CA LYS A 472 15.53 -7.05 -29.97
C LYS A 472 14.92 -5.77 -30.54
N HIS A 473 14.03 -5.16 -29.78
CA HIS A 473 13.27 -3.96 -30.16
C HIS A 473 13.80 -2.71 -29.45
N ASP A 474 14.72 -2.88 -28.50
CA ASP A 474 15.31 -1.80 -27.70
C ASP A 474 16.31 -0.99 -28.54
N PHE A 475 15.86 0.16 -29.05
CA PHE A 475 16.65 1.02 -29.92
C PHE A 475 17.75 1.82 -29.20
N THR A 476 17.80 1.79 -27.87
CA THR A 476 18.79 2.54 -27.09
C THR A 476 20.09 1.77 -26.86
N ARG A 477 20.19 0.55 -27.41
CA ARG A 477 21.33 -0.35 -27.24
C ARG A 477 22.32 -0.27 -28.39
#